data_AF-A0A7S3J043-F1
#
_entry.id   AF-A0A7S3J043-F1
#
_cell.length_a   1.000
_cell.length_b   1.000
_cell.length_c   1.000
_cell.angle_alpha   90.00
_cell.angle_beta   90.00
_cell.angle_gamma   90.00
#
_symmetry.space_group_name_H-M   'P 1'
#
loop_
_entity.id
_entity.type
_entity.pdbx_description
1 polymer ?
#
loop_
_entity_poly.entity_id
_entity_poly.type
_entity_poly.pdbx_seq_one_letter_code
_entity_poly.pdbx_strand_id
1 'polypeptide(L)'
;GKYSNYPRRGYKIDFDSNRTANKEKISKLRQNDWIDGSTRAVWFTWTVKQAWSQTYFSFQGNIELPGNGLVVPNPLLQQNLFFYTDDQLPATASAVNLEIILYSI
;
A
#
# COMPACT_ATOMS: atom_id res chain seq x y z
N GLY A 1 -12.75 2.95 -0.03
CA GLY A 1 -12.70 1.51 0.24
C GLY A 1 -14.09 0.92 0.13
N LYS A 2 -14.22 -0.40 0.36
CA LYS A 2 -15.51 -1.10 0.30
C LYS A 2 -16.37 -0.84 1.54
N TYR A 3 -15.75 -0.79 2.73
CA TYR A 3 -16.45 -0.63 4.00
C TYR A 3 -16.47 0.82 4.49
N SER A 4 -15.49 1.63 4.12
CA SER A 4 -15.46 3.06 4.48
C SER A 4 -14.67 3.89 3.47
N ASN A 5 -14.86 5.21 3.56
CA ASN A 5 -13.98 6.18 2.93
C ASN A 5 -12.86 6.55 3.92
N TYR A 6 -11.62 6.22 3.56
CA TYR A 6 -10.47 6.47 4.42
C TYR A 6 -9.85 7.81 4.03
N PRO A 7 -9.72 8.77 4.96
CA PRO A 7 -9.02 10.00 4.68
C PRO A 7 -7.56 9.69 4.35
N ARG A 8 -6.93 10.49 3.49
CA ARG A 8 -5.53 10.35 3.09
C ARG A 8 -4.58 10.83 4.21
N ARG A 9 -4.67 10.17 5.36
CA ARG A 9 -3.94 10.44 6.60
C ARG A 9 -3.51 9.10 7.19
N GLY A 10 -2.30 9.00 7.70
CA GLY A 10 -1.77 7.76 8.25
C GLY A 10 -0.25 7.73 8.28
N TYR A 11 0.30 6.53 8.37
CA TYR A 11 1.73 6.28 8.37
C TYR A 11 2.15 5.78 6.99
N LYS A 12 3.28 6.27 6.47
CA LYS A 12 3.81 5.86 5.17
C LYS A 12 5.16 5.19 5.35
N ILE A 13 5.38 4.10 4.62
CA ILE A 13 6.63 3.37 4.58
C ILE A 13 7.04 3.16 3.14
N ASP A 14 8.19 3.69 2.79
CA ASP A 14 8.75 3.54 1.46
C ASP A 14 9.71 2.35 1.41
N PHE A 15 9.45 1.47 0.45
CA PHE A 15 10.29 0.31 0.15
C PHE A 15 11.21 0.64 -1.02
N ASP A 16 12.43 0.13 -0.95
CA ASP A 16 13.45 0.36 -1.98
C ASP A 16 13.54 -0.84 -2.94
N SER A 17 14.38 -0.77 -3.95
CA SER A 17 14.85 -1.90 -4.74
C SER A 17 15.67 -2.93 -3.94
N ASN A 18 16.24 -2.55 -2.78
CA ASN A 18 17.07 -3.45 -1.98
C ASN A 18 16.22 -4.45 -1.16
N ARG A 19 16.24 -5.72 -1.60
CA ARG A 19 15.51 -6.83 -0.96
C ARG A 19 15.89 -7.04 0.50
N THR A 20 17.18 -7.01 0.85
CA THR A 20 17.65 -7.30 2.21
C THR A 20 17.19 -6.23 3.18
N ALA A 21 17.34 -4.95 2.80
CA ALA A 21 16.88 -3.82 3.59
C ALA A 21 15.35 -3.83 3.77
N ASN A 22 14.60 -4.15 2.71
CA ASN A 22 13.15 -4.28 2.80
C ASN A 22 12.71 -5.42 3.70
N LYS A 23 13.40 -6.56 3.65
CA LYS A 23 13.11 -7.70 4.53
C LYS A 23 13.33 -7.32 6.00
N GLU A 24 14.39 -6.58 6.29
CA GLU A 24 14.64 -6.06 7.64
C GLU A 24 13.57 -5.05 8.08
N LYS A 25 13.18 -4.12 7.20
CA LYS A 25 12.06 -3.19 7.45
C LYS A 25 10.79 -3.96 7.80
N ILE A 26 10.39 -4.95 7.00
CA ILE A 26 9.21 -5.79 7.26
C ILE A 26 9.33 -6.51 8.61
N SER A 27 10.53 -7.05 8.93
CA SER A 27 10.76 -7.70 10.23
C SER A 27 10.55 -6.74 11.39
N LYS A 28 11.04 -5.49 11.29
CA LYS A 28 10.85 -4.46 12.31
C LYS A 28 9.39 -4.05 12.45
N LEU A 29 8.64 -3.95 11.35
CA LEU A 29 7.21 -3.64 11.40
C LEU A 29 6.42 -4.74 12.12
N ARG A 30 6.77 -6.00 11.85
CA ARG A 30 6.17 -7.15 12.52
C ARG A 30 6.51 -7.20 14.01
N GLN A 31 7.75 -6.86 14.40
CA GLN A 31 8.16 -6.86 15.81
C GLN A 31 7.52 -5.73 16.62
N ASN A 32 7.13 -4.64 15.98
CA ASN A 32 6.50 -3.49 16.63
C ASN A 32 4.96 -3.48 16.47
N ASP A 33 4.35 -4.59 16.08
CA ASP A 33 2.90 -4.75 15.91
C ASP A 33 2.23 -3.58 15.14
N TRP A 34 2.87 -3.14 14.05
CA TRP A 34 2.36 -2.02 13.23
C TRP A 34 0.98 -2.26 12.61
N ILE A 35 0.56 -3.51 12.53
CA ILE A 35 -0.80 -3.91 12.14
C ILE A 35 -1.41 -4.60 13.35
N ASP A 36 -2.27 -3.88 14.03
CA ASP A 36 -2.90 -4.27 15.29
C ASP A 36 -4.44 -4.29 15.16
N GLY A 37 -5.14 -4.54 16.28
CA GLY A 37 -6.61 -4.52 16.32
C GLY A 37 -7.24 -3.15 16.06
N SER A 38 -6.46 -2.06 16.07
CA SER A 38 -6.91 -0.70 15.74
C SER A 38 -6.74 -0.38 14.25
N THR A 39 -5.94 -1.15 13.54
CA THR A 39 -5.72 -0.97 12.11
C THR A 39 -7.02 -1.27 11.34
N ARG A 40 -7.40 -0.36 10.44
CA ARG A 40 -8.64 -0.46 9.65
C ARG A 40 -8.40 -0.64 8.16
N ALA A 41 -7.30 -0.11 7.65
CA ALA A 41 -6.91 -0.30 6.26
C ALA A 41 -5.39 -0.26 6.09
N VAL A 42 -4.88 -1.08 5.17
CA VAL A 42 -3.49 -1.05 4.71
C VAL A 42 -3.52 -0.86 3.21
N TRP A 43 -2.90 0.20 2.72
CA TRP A 43 -2.82 0.50 1.29
C TRP A 43 -1.41 0.22 0.81
N PHE A 44 -1.30 -0.38 -0.36
CA PHE A 44 -0.01 -0.61 -0.98
C PHE A 44 -0.08 -0.19 -2.43
N THR A 45 0.95 0.49 -2.87
CA THR A 45 1.12 0.97 -4.23
C THR A 45 2.50 0.55 -4.70
N TRP A 46 2.60 -0.05 -5.88
CA TRP A 46 3.89 -0.19 -6.54
C TRP A 46 3.77 0.31 -7.97
N THR A 47 4.86 0.88 -8.47
CA THR A 47 4.91 1.40 -9.83
C THR A 47 6.15 0.85 -10.51
N VAL A 48 5.95 0.21 -11.66
CA VAL A 48 7.02 -0.39 -12.47
C VAL A 48 7.06 0.31 -13.82
N LYS A 49 8.26 0.70 -14.27
CA LYS A 49 8.48 1.21 -15.62
C LYS A 49 8.75 0.05 -16.58
N GLN A 50 8.09 0.04 -17.73
CA GLN A 50 8.44 -0.85 -18.83
C GLN A 50 9.81 -0.44 -19.40
N ALA A 51 10.77 -1.36 -19.50
CA ALA A 51 12.11 -1.02 -20.00
C ALA A 51 12.11 -0.55 -21.47
N TRP A 52 11.18 -1.09 -22.27
CA TRP A 52 11.12 -0.91 -23.72
C TRP A 52 10.09 0.14 -24.18
N SER A 53 9.43 0.82 -23.26
CA SER A 53 8.51 1.91 -23.58
C SER A 53 8.56 3.01 -22.52
N GLN A 54 8.00 4.18 -22.84
CA GLN A 54 7.84 5.27 -21.88
C GLN A 54 6.62 5.07 -20.97
N THR A 55 6.26 3.81 -20.69
CA THR A 55 5.03 3.45 -19.97
C THR A 55 5.35 2.97 -18.57
N TYR A 56 4.56 3.44 -17.60
CA TYR A 56 4.57 2.96 -16.23
C TYR A 56 3.28 2.22 -15.93
N PHE A 57 3.40 1.16 -15.14
CA PHE A 57 2.29 0.40 -14.59
C PHE A 57 2.26 0.66 -13.09
N SER A 58 1.19 1.26 -12.59
CA SER A 58 0.97 1.38 -11.15
C SER A 58 -0.11 0.42 -10.72
N PHE A 59 0.23 -0.46 -9.79
CA PHE A 59 -0.74 -1.25 -9.07
C PHE A 59 -1.04 -0.56 -7.74
N GLN A 60 -2.32 -0.49 -7.39
CA GLN A 60 -2.77 -0.04 -6.08
C GLN A 60 -3.71 -1.07 -5.50
N GLY A 61 -3.41 -1.52 -4.29
CA GLY A 61 -4.22 -2.47 -3.54
C GLY A 61 -4.55 -1.95 -2.16
N ASN A 62 -5.69 -2.37 -1.61
CA ASN A 62 -5.99 -2.12 -0.21
C ASN A 62 -6.52 -3.38 0.52
N ILE A 63 -6.09 -3.50 1.76
CA ILE A 63 -6.56 -4.51 2.71
C ILE A 63 -7.40 -3.80 3.76
N GLU A 64 -8.68 -4.16 3.92
CA GLU A 64 -9.52 -3.57 4.98
C GLU A 64 -9.75 -4.57 6.11
N LEU A 65 -9.58 -4.09 7.34
CA LEU A 65 -9.69 -4.83 8.59
C LEU A 65 -10.83 -4.23 9.42
N PRO A 66 -12.05 -4.80 9.38
CA PRO A 66 -13.17 -4.26 10.14
C PRO A 66 -12.95 -4.44 11.64
N GLY A 67 -13.29 -3.42 12.43
CA GLY A 67 -13.00 -3.37 13.86
C GLY A 67 -13.75 -4.36 14.75
N ASN A 68 -14.58 -5.21 14.17
CA ASN A 68 -15.34 -6.25 14.89
C ASN A 68 -14.62 -7.60 14.95
N GLY A 69 -13.34 -7.67 14.58
CA GLY A 69 -12.54 -8.90 14.66
C GLY A 69 -12.94 -9.98 13.65
N LEU A 70 -13.84 -9.66 12.71
CA LEU A 70 -14.21 -10.59 11.64
C LEU A 70 -13.10 -10.64 10.59
N VAL A 71 -12.55 -11.83 10.40
CA VAL A 71 -11.66 -12.12 9.28
C VAL A 71 -12.47 -11.95 7.99
N VAL A 72 -12.13 -10.93 7.20
CA VAL A 72 -12.76 -10.71 5.89
C VAL A 72 -12.29 -11.83 4.96
N PRO A 73 -13.19 -12.63 4.36
CA PRO A 73 -12.82 -13.78 3.54
C PRO A 73 -12.04 -13.41 2.28
N ASN A 74 -12.06 -12.15 1.87
CA ASN A 74 -11.09 -11.57 0.95
C ASN A 74 -10.71 -10.17 1.45
N PRO A 75 -9.60 -10.03 2.17
CA PRO A 75 -9.26 -8.74 2.74
C PRO A 75 -8.71 -7.80 1.67
N LEU A 76 -8.25 -8.30 0.52
CA LEU A 76 -7.85 -7.49 -0.64
C LEU A 76 -9.08 -7.07 -1.45
N LEU A 77 -9.55 -5.86 -1.22
CA LEU A 77 -10.87 -5.43 -1.67
C LEU A 77 -10.84 -4.58 -2.93
N GLN A 78 -9.79 -3.81 -3.12
CA GLN A 78 -9.61 -2.98 -4.31
C GLN A 78 -8.27 -3.27 -4.94
N GLN A 79 -8.28 -3.49 -6.26
CA GLN A 79 -7.09 -3.61 -7.09
C GLN A 79 -7.30 -2.70 -8.28
N ASN A 80 -6.47 -1.67 -8.40
CA ASN A 80 -6.50 -0.78 -9.55
C ASN A 80 -5.17 -0.91 -10.29
N LEU A 81 -5.24 -1.02 -11.61
CA LEU A 81 -4.08 -0.96 -12.50
C LEU A 81 -4.19 0.31 -13.33
N PHE A 82 -3.18 1.17 -13.21
CA PHE A 82 -3.09 2.41 -13.95
C PHE A 82 -1.89 2.38 -14.89
N PHE A 83 -2.06 3.03 -16.05
CA PHE A 83 -1.04 3.17 -17.07
C PHE A 83 -0.72 4.66 -17.22
N TYR A 84 0.55 5.01 -17.14
CA TYR A 84 1.01 6.39 -17.29
C TYR A 84 2.09 6.46 -18.36
N THR A 85 2.15 7.58 -19.07
CA THR A 85 3.34 7.99 -19.85
C THR A 85 4.29 8.81 -18.96
N ASP A 86 5.55 8.99 -19.36
CA ASP A 86 6.55 9.78 -18.62
C ASP A 86 6.03 11.17 -18.19
N ASP A 87 5.19 11.82 -19.01
CA ASP A 87 4.63 13.16 -18.75
C ASP A 87 3.48 13.19 -17.74
N GLN A 88 2.91 12.01 -17.40
CA GLN A 88 1.72 11.87 -16.57
C GLN A 88 2.01 11.20 -15.22
N LEU A 89 3.28 10.97 -14.90
CA LEU A 89 3.68 10.27 -13.69
C LEU A 89 3.34 11.14 -12.45
N PRO A 90 2.45 10.70 -11.54
CA PRO A 90 2.19 11.45 -10.33
C PRO A 90 3.46 11.51 -9.47
N ALA A 91 3.72 12.65 -8.80
CA ALA A 91 4.90 12.85 -7.95
C ALA A 91 5.05 11.79 -6.81
N THR A 92 3.98 11.05 -6.52
CA THR A 92 3.94 9.95 -5.55
C THR A 92 4.38 8.59 -6.13
N ALA A 93 4.69 8.50 -7.43
CA ALA A 93 5.17 7.28 -8.06
C ALA A 93 6.62 7.02 -7.64
N SER A 94 6.80 6.21 -6.61
CA SER A 94 8.09 5.60 -6.26
C SER A 94 7.98 4.09 -6.43
N ALA A 95 9.13 3.43 -6.65
CA ALA A 95 9.22 2.04 -7.07
C ALA A 95 8.32 1.08 -6.27
N VAL A 96 8.20 1.26 -4.95
CA VAL A 96 7.21 0.61 -4.10
C VAL A 96 6.89 1.51 -2.89
N ASN A 97 5.64 1.93 -2.72
CA ASN A 97 5.14 2.69 -1.58
C ASN A 97 4.12 1.86 -0.79
N LEU A 98 4.38 1.58 0.48
CA LEU A 98 3.36 1.03 1.38
C LEU A 98 2.79 2.19 2.22
N GLU A 99 1.53 2.53 2.00
CA GLU A 99 0.83 3.56 2.75
C GLU A 99 -0.10 2.89 3.77
N ILE A 100 0.29 2.89 5.05
CA ILE A 100 -0.47 2.31 6.13
C ILE A 100 -1.39 3.39 6.72
N ILE A 101 -2.63 3.42 6.25
CA ILE A 101 -3.64 4.34 6.78
C ILE A 101 -4.23 3.76 8.09
N LEU A 102 -3.61 4.12 9.21
CA LEU A 102 -4.13 3.83 10.54
C LEU A 102 -5.27 4.79 10.86
N TYR A 103 -6.48 4.25 10.99
CA TYR A 103 -7.63 4.98 11.50
C TYR A 103 -8.10 4.32 12.78
N SER A 104 -7.75 4.91 13.93
CA SER A 104 -8.32 4.56 15.23
C SER A 104 -9.56 5.42 15.48
N ILE A 105 -10.63 4.83 15.99
CA ILE A 105 -11.70 5.56 16.69
C ILE A 105 -11.30 5.59 18.17
#